data_AF-A0A530R1B4-F1
#
_entry.id   AF-A0A530R1B4-F1
#
_cell.length_a   1.000
_cell.length_b   1.000
_cell.length_c   1.000
_cell.angle_alpha   90.00
_cell.angle_beta   90.00
_cell.angle_gamma   90.00
#
_symmetry.space_group_name_H-M   'P 1'
#
loop_
_entity.id
_entity.type
_entity.pdbx_description
1 polymer ?
#
loop_
_entity_poly.entity_id
_entity_poly.type
_entity_poly.pdbx_seq_one_letter_code
_entity_poly.pdbx_strand_id
1 'polypeptide(L)'
;LARPLVDLNHGPQKKYPRILIGRPEQIDITALVTNVAKLVPLGLKVGMSTMRDRIGIPDPADDEELLGAPKEPPPVDPPAGPAPARPKPGETEQTVHSTAGTSNRDAIERSTDAMLADWEPLVSPIVAGLDAEIAAASSVEDVKALLARRFIGLDAAALTDLLARSAFAAQLAGQVDDTL
;
A
#
# COMPACT_ATOMS: atom_id res chain seq x y z
N LEU A 1 0.78 -31.48 23.86
CA LEU A 1 1.63 -30.91 24.94
C LEU A 1 0.89 -30.75 26.28
N ALA A 2 -0.40 -30.37 26.32
CA ALA A 2 -1.11 -30.16 27.58
C ALA A 2 -1.35 -31.43 28.43
N ARG A 3 -1.65 -32.59 27.81
CA ARG A 3 -2.03 -33.82 28.52
C ARG A 3 -0.90 -34.44 29.37
N PRO A 4 0.32 -34.67 28.85
CA PRO A 4 1.43 -35.21 29.65
C PRO A 4 1.79 -34.34 30.87
N LEU A 5 1.70 -33.02 30.73
CA LEU A 5 1.97 -32.08 31.82
C LEU A 5 0.92 -32.18 32.93
N VAL A 6 -0.36 -32.30 32.57
CA VAL A 6 -1.45 -32.45 33.53
C VAL A 6 -1.38 -33.80 34.24
N ASP A 7 -1.05 -34.86 33.50
CA ASP A 7 -0.93 -36.20 34.05
C ASP A 7 0.19 -36.31 35.10
N LEU A 8 1.32 -35.62 34.87
CA LEU A 8 2.45 -35.62 35.79
C LEU A 8 2.17 -34.86 37.10
N ASN A 9 1.42 -33.75 37.03
CA ASN A 9 1.20 -32.87 38.19
C ASN A 9 -0.09 -33.17 38.97
N HIS A 10 -1.14 -33.64 38.28
CA HIS A 10 -2.49 -33.78 38.84
C HIS A 10 -3.10 -35.17 38.61
N GLY A 11 -2.36 -36.09 37.98
CA GLY A 11 -2.86 -37.40 37.60
C GLY A 11 -3.91 -37.36 36.48
N PRO A 12 -4.41 -38.53 36.05
CA PRO A 12 -5.36 -38.63 34.94
C PRO A 12 -6.67 -37.88 35.22
N GLN A 13 -7.00 -36.91 34.37
CA GLN A 13 -8.23 -36.11 34.47
C GLN A 13 -9.33 -36.59 33.50
N LYS A 14 -10.61 -36.39 33.86
CA LYS A 14 -11.76 -36.64 32.95
C LYS A 14 -11.87 -35.62 31.82
N LYS A 15 -11.33 -34.42 32.01
CA LYS A 15 -11.29 -33.34 31.01
C LYS A 15 -9.93 -32.67 31.05
N TYR A 16 -9.30 -32.52 29.90
CA TYR A 16 -8.00 -31.85 29.76
C TYR A 16 -8.18 -30.46 29.15
N PRO A 17 -7.32 -29.49 29.51
CA PRO A 17 -7.31 -28.19 28.88
C PRO A 17 -7.00 -28.32 27.39
N ARG A 18 -7.75 -27.57 26.57
CA ARG A 18 -7.56 -27.49 25.12
C ARG A 18 -6.82 -26.20 24.80
N ILE A 19 -5.64 -26.32 24.21
CA ILE A 19 -4.90 -25.17 23.69
C ILE A 19 -5.47 -24.89 22.30
N LEU A 20 -6.16 -23.75 22.16
CA LEU A 20 -6.69 -23.25 20.91
C LEU A 20 -5.84 -22.06 20.49
N ILE A 21 -5.00 -22.24 19.46
CA ILE A 21 -4.25 -21.13 18.85
C ILE A 21 -5.14 -20.59 17.74
N GLY A 22 -5.93 -19.58 18.07
CA GLY A 22 -6.72 -18.84 17.08
C GLY A 22 -5.83 -17.87 16.31
N ARG A 23 -6.06 -17.74 15.00
CA ARG A 23 -5.55 -16.58 14.26
C ARG A 23 -6.36 -15.37 14.71
N PRO A 24 -5.75 -14.23 15.05
CA PRO A 24 -6.50 -13.02 15.33
C PRO A 24 -7.41 -12.71 14.12
N GLU A 25 -8.64 -12.28 14.39
CA GLU A 25 -9.52 -11.82 13.32
C GLU A 25 -8.81 -10.69 12.57
N GLN A 26 -8.58 -10.90 11.27
CA GLN A 26 -8.07 -9.85 10.39
C GLN A 26 -9.24 -8.92 10.07
N ILE A 27 -9.40 -7.92 10.93
CA ILE A 27 -10.28 -6.80 10.67
C ILE A 27 -9.52 -5.85 9.75
N ASP A 28 -10.11 -5.52 8.60
CA ASP A 28 -9.60 -4.45 7.75
C ASP A 28 -9.86 -3.09 8.43
N ILE A 29 -8.80 -2.57 9.06
CA ILE A 29 -8.82 -1.30 9.79
C ILE A 29 -9.19 -0.15 8.84
N THR A 30 -8.77 -0.21 7.57
CA THR A 30 -9.06 0.80 6.56
C THR A 30 -10.55 0.85 6.24
N ALA A 31 -11.17 -0.32 6.05
CA ALA A 31 -12.60 -0.43 5.83
C ALA A 31 -13.39 0.05 7.05
N LEU A 32 -12.96 -0.28 8.27
CA LEU A 32 -13.58 0.17 9.51
C LEU A 32 -13.57 1.71 9.63
N VAL A 33 -12.41 2.34 9.45
CA VAL A 33 -12.26 3.80 9.52
C VAL A 33 -13.11 4.47 8.45
N THR A 34 -13.09 3.96 7.21
CA THR A 34 -13.86 4.51 6.09
C THR A 34 -15.37 4.46 6.36
N ASN A 35 -15.86 3.35 6.90
CA ASN A 35 -17.28 3.18 7.21
C ASN A 35 -17.70 4.08 8.37
N VAL A 36 -16.89 4.18 9.42
CA VAL A 36 -17.16 5.06 10.56
C VAL A 36 -17.18 6.53 10.12
N ALA A 37 -16.21 6.97 9.30
CA ALA A 37 -16.15 8.34 8.78
C ALA A 37 -17.39 8.71 7.96
N LYS A 38 -17.98 7.77 7.21
CA LYS A 38 -19.22 7.98 6.45
C LYS A 38 -20.48 7.99 7.33
N LEU A 39 -20.50 7.18 8.38
CA LEU A 39 -21.69 6.97 9.20
C LEU A 39 -21.81 7.97 10.37
N VAL A 40 -20.71 8.54 10.87
CA VAL A 40 -20.74 9.54 11.95
C VAL A 40 -21.54 10.80 11.55
N PRO A 41 -21.35 11.38 10.35
CA PRO A 41 -22.19 12.49 9.86
C PRO A 41 -23.68 12.11 9.72
N LEU A 42 -23.97 10.83 9.51
CA LEU A 42 -25.33 10.29 9.38
C LEU A 42 -25.97 9.97 10.75
N GLY A 43 -25.29 10.27 11.86
CA GLY A 43 -25.81 10.12 13.22
C GLY A 43 -25.31 8.89 13.98
N LEU A 44 -24.35 8.14 13.44
CA LEU A 44 -23.71 7.04 14.16
C LEU A 44 -22.86 7.59 15.32
N LYS A 45 -23.16 7.17 16.55
CA LYS A 45 -22.38 7.49 17.74
C LYS A 45 -21.35 6.39 18.00
N VAL A 46 -20.06 6.72 17.86
CA VAL A 46 -18.95 5.81 18.17
C VAL A 46 -18.12 6.42 19.29
N GLY A 47 -17.77 5.60 20.29
CA GLY A 47 -16.88 6.02 21.37
C GLY A 47 -15.43 6.13 20.89
N MET A 48 -14.73 7.18 21.32
CA MET A 48 -13.33 7.40 20.95
C MET A 48 -12.41 6.27 21.42
N SER A 49 -12.59 5.80 22.66
CA SER A 49 -11.84 4.66 23.22
C SER A 49 -12.04 3.38 22.42
N THR A 50 -13.29 3.07 22.05
CA THR A 50 -13.61 1.89 21.23
C THR A 50 -12.94 1.95 19.86
N MET A 51 -12.89 3.13 19.23
CA MET A 51 -12.21 3.28 17.94
C MET A 51 -10.70 3.09 18.10
N ARG A 52 -10.10 3.69 19.14
CA ARG A 52 -8.68 3.58 19.49
C ARG A 52 -8.25 2.15 19.78
N ASP A 53 -9.05 1.40 20.53
CA ASP A 53 -8.84 -0.03 20.79
C ASP A 53 -8.85 -0.86 19.50
N ARG A 54 -9.70 -0.51 18.53
CA ARG A 54 -9.80 -1.24 17.26
C ARG A 54 -8.72 -0.90 16.24
N ILE A 55 -8.19 0.32 16.28
CA ILE A 55 -7.05 0.74 15.44
C ILE A 55 -5.69 0.44 16.11
N GLY A 56 -5.69 0.01 17.38
CA GLY A 56 -4.47 -0.34 18.13
C GLY A 56 -3.68 0.87 18.64
N ILE A 57 -4.33 2.02 18.79
CA ILE A 57 -3.70 3.25 19.33
C ILE A 57 -4.05 3.34 20.82
N PRO A 58 -3.07 3.46 21.72
CA PRO A 58 -3.34 3.64 23.15
C PRO A 58 -4.07 4.97 23.41
N ASP A 59 -4.87 5.00 24.46
CA ASP A 59 -5.45 6.27 24.93
C ASP A 59 -4.33 7.20 25.44
N PRO A 60 -4.31 8.47 25.01
CA PRO A 60 -3.34 9.44 25.47
C PRO A 60 -3.56 9.75 26.95
N ALA A 61 -2.48 10.02 27.67
CA ALA A 61 -2.57 10.49 29.05
C ALA A 61 -3.18 11.90 29.12
N ASP A 62 -3.72 12.26 30.29
CA ASP A 62 -4.37 13.56 30.53
C ASP A 62 -3.43 14.76 30.26
N ASP A 63 -2.11 14.55 30.31
CA ASP A 63 -1.05 15.54 30.12
C ASP A 63 -0.20 15.33 28.84
N GLU A 64 -0.61 14.45 27.93
CA GLU A 64 0.13 14.13 26.71
C GLU A 64 -0.14 15.14 25.58
N GLU A 65 0.92 15.54 24.88
CA GLU A 65 0.82 16.49 23.75
C GLU A 65 0.11 15.83 22.56
N LEU A 66 -1.11 16.28 22.26
CA LEU A 66 -1.94 15.72 21.20
C LEU A 66 -1.60 16.31 19.83
N LEU A 67 -1.43 15.43 18.84
CA LEU A 67 -1.36 15.83 17.43
C LEU A 67 -2.73 16.36 16.97
N GLY A 68 -2.80 17.67 16.73
CA GLY A 68 -3.99 18.34 16.22
C GLY A 68 -3.95 18.48 14.70
N ALA A 69 -5.13 18.39 14.06
CA ALA A 69 -5.26 18.88 12.70
C ALA A 69 -4.93 20.39 12.65
N PRO A 70 -4.29 20.88 11.59
CA PRO A 70 -4.15 22.32 11.38
C PRO A 70 -5.53 22.97 11.52
N LYS A 71 -5.65 23.94 12.42
CA LYS A 71 -6.88 24.71 12.60
C LYS A 71 -7.18 25.39 11.26
N GLU A 72 -8.21 24.90 10.57
CA GLU A 72 -8.68 25.56 9.35
C GLU A 72 -9.07 26.99 9.73
N PRO A 73 -8.44 28.01 9.12
CA PRO A 73 -8.78 29.39 9.41
C PRO A 73 -10.27 29.60 9.10
N PRO A 74 -10.99 30.39 9.92
CA PRO A 74 -12.39 30.69 9.66
C PRO A 74 -12.54 31.22 8.23
N PRO A 75 -13.64 30.88 7.53
CA PRO A 75 -13.83 31.30 6.15
C PRO A 75 -13.80 32.83 6.09
N VAL A 76 -12.73 33.36 5.51
CA VAL A 76 -12.62 34.78 5.22
C VAL A 76 -13.41 34.99 3.94
N ASP A 77 -14.51 35.75 4.03
CA ASP A 77 -15.24 36.18 2.84
C ASP A 77 -14.25 36.85 1.86
N PRO A 78 -14.14 36.39 0.61
CA PRO A 78 -13.12 36.89 -0.30
C PRO A 78 -13.45 38.33 -0.71
N PRO A 79 -12.51 39.29 -0.60
CA PRO A 79 -12.65 40.56 -1.29
C PRO A 79 -12.56 40.29 -2.80
N ALA A 80 -13.47 40.91 -3.56
CA ALA A 80 -13.53 40.80 -5.01
C ALA A 80 -12.20 41.27 -5.66
N GLY A 81 -11.33 40.31 -5.98
CA GLY A 81 -10.13 40.47 -6.79
C GLY A 81 -10.20 39.50 -7.99
N PRO A 82 -9.56 39.83 -9.12
CA PRO A 82 -9.77 39.12 -10.38
C PRO A 82 -9.30 37.67 -10.31
N ALA A 83 -10.10 36.78 -10.92
CA ALA A 83 -9.99 35.32 -10.84
C ALA A 83 -8.58 34.77 -11.15
N PRO A 84 -8.11 33.73 -10.44
CA PRO A 84 -6.88 33.03 -10.79
C PRO A 84 -7.06 32.29 -12.13
N ALA A 85 -6.07 32.43 -13.00
CA ALA A 85 -6.04 31.78 -14.30
C ALA A 85 -6.06 30.25 -14.14
N ARG A 86 -6.92 29.58 -14.91
CA ARG A 86 -6.92 28.11 -15.04
C ARG A 86 -5.58 27.64 -15.62
N PRO A 87 -4.96 26.57 -15.08
CA PRO A 87 -3.82 25.94 -15.73
C PRO A 87 -4.25 25.32 -17.06
N LYS A 88 -3.34 25.36 -18.04
CA LYS A 88 -3.58 24.86 -19.40
C LYS A 88 -3.62 23.32 -19.41
N PRO A 89 -4.38 22.68 -20.32
CA PRO A 89 -4.37 21.24 -20.46
C PRO A 89 -3.01 20.76 -20.98
N GLY A 90 -2.29 19.92 -20.23
CA GLY A 90 -1.04 19.31 -20.69
C GLY A 90 -0.01 18.96 -19.62
N GLU A 91 -0.21 19.31 -18.35
CA GLU A 91 0.68 18.87 -17.26
C GLU A 91 0.20 17.52 -16.72
N THR A 92 0.98 16.49 -17.02
CA THR A 92 0.93 15.18 -16.38
C THR A 92 1.16 15.32 -14.88
N GLU A 93 0.12 15.09 -14.09
CA GLU A 93 0.24 14.92 -12.65
C GLU A 93 1.12 13.71 -12.37
N GLN A 94 2.34 14.00 -11.91
CA GLN A 94 3.25 12.98 -11.39
C GLN A 94 2.59 12.39 -10.14
N THR A 95 2.41 11.07 -10.14
CA THR A 95 1.72 10.33 -9.09
C THR A 95 2.42 10.47 -7.73
N VAL A 96 1.58 10.50 -6.68
CA VAL A 96 1.88 10.80 -5.27
C VAL A 96 2.77 9.75 -4.56
N HIS A 97 3.38 8.82 -5.30
CA HIS A 97 4.41 7.91 -4.77
C HIS A 97 5.83 8.48 -4.87
N SER A 98 6.01 9.63 -5.51
CA SER A 98 7.24 10.40 -5.39
C SER A 98 7.24 11.11 -4.04
N THR A 99 7.96 10.54 -3.08
CA THR A 99 8.30 11.23 -1.82
C THR A 99 9.01 12.53 -2.17
N ALA A 100 8.25 13.62 -2.19
CA ALA A 100 8.76 14.97 -2.15
C ALA A 100 9.33 15.22 -0.74
N GLY A 101 10.48 14.60 -0.49
CA GLY A 101 11.33 14.77 0.67
C GLY A 101 12.76 14.83 0.17
N THR A 102 13.17 15.96 -0.38
CA THR A 102 14.57 16.26 -0.69
C THR A 102 15.37 16.34 0.60
N SER A 103 15.96 15.22 1.02
CA SER A 103 17.25 15.14 1.69
C SER A 103 17.62 13.68 1.92
N ASN A 104 18.39 13.15 0.97
CA ASN A 104 19.04 11.83 0.98
C ASN A 104 18.19 10.65 0.47
N ARG A 105 17.91 10.63 -0.84
CA ARG A 105 17.59 9.38 -1.53
C ARG A 105 18.79 8.44 -1.44
N ASP A 106 18.60 7.26 -0.88
CA ASP A 106 19.68 6.28 -0.73
C ASP A 106 20.14 5.73 -2.09
N ALA A 107 21.15 4.86 -2.09
CA ALA A 107 21.63 4.25 -3.33
C ALA A 107 20.58 3.36 -4.01
N ILE A 108 19.65 2.79 -3.22
CA ILE A 108 18.58 1.91 -3.70
C ILE A 108 17.52 2.71 -4.46
N GLU A 109 17.01 3.80 -3.89
CA GLU A 109 16.01 4.67 -4.52
C GLU A 109 16.51 5.22 -5.87
N ARG A 110 17.78 5.64 -5.93
CA ARG A 110 18.39 6.11 -7.19
C ARG A 110 18.53 4.99 -8.23
N SER A 111 18.85 3.78 -7.79
CA SER A 111 18.89 2.61 -8.67
C SER A 111 17.48 2.25 -9.17
N THR A 112 16.46 2.36 -8.32
CA THR A 112 15.07 2.10 -8.68
C THR A 112 14.56 3.09 -9.73
N ASP A 113 14.87 4.39 -9.59
CA ASP A 113 14.52 5.40 -10.59
C ASP A 113 15.15 5.12 -11.96
N ALA A 114 16.44 4.74 -11.98
CA ALA A 114 17.13 4.37 -13.22
C ALA A 114 16.53 3.12 -13.88
N MET A 115 16.12 2.12 -13.09
CA MET A 115 15.42 0.94 -13.59
C MET A 115 14.02 1.26 -14.12
N LEU A 116 13.31 2.17 -13.45
CA LEU A 116 11.98 2.63 -13.84
C LEU A 116 12.00 3.52 -15.10
N ALA A 117 13.15 3.95 -15.59
CA ALA A 117 13.25 4.68 -16.85
C ALA A 117 13.21 3.74 -18.08
N ASP A 118 13.80 2.55 -17.98
CA ASP A 118 14.07 1.69 -19.14
C ASP A 118 13.05 0.54 -19.34
N TRP A 119 12.13 0.31 -18.39
CA TRP A 119 11.13 -0.76 -18.51
C TRP A 119 9.96 -0.42 -19.44
N GLU A 120 9.58 0.86 -19.53
CA GLU A 120 8.39 1.29 -20.26
C GLU A 120 8.44 0.90 -21.75
N PRO A 121 9.58 1.06 -22.48
CA PRO A 121 9.68 0.58 -23.86
C PRO A 121 9.57 -0.94 -24.03
N LEU A 122 9.97 -1.73 -23.02
CA LEU A 122 9.89 -3.19 -23.07
C LEU A 122 8.46 -3.71 -22.88
N VAL A 123 7.67 -3.01 -22.06
CA VAL A 123 6.29 -3.41 -21.70
C VAL A 123 5.25 -2.72 -22.57
N SER A 124 5.57 -1.56 -23.17
CA SER A 124 4.67 -0.79 -24.04
C SER A 124 4.01 -1.63 -25.16
N PRO A 125 4.72 -2.50 -25.90
CA PRO A 125 4.10 -3.31 -26.96
C PRO A 125 3.06 -4.31 -26.44
N ILE A 126 3.16 -4.72 -25.17
CA ILE A 126 2.24 -5.68 -24.54
C ILE A 126 0.99 -4.95 -24.05
N VAL A 127 1.16 -3.77 -23.45
CA VAL A 127 0.05 -3.04 -22.81
C VAL A 127 -0.68 -2.11 -23.80
N ALA A 128 -0.03 -1.72 -24.90
CA ALA A 128 -0.63 -0.88 -25.92
C ALA A 128 -1.94 -1.49 -26.47
N GLY A 129 -3.03 -0.75 -26.31
CA GLY A 129 -4.37 -1.14 -26.78
C GLY A 129 -5.01 -2.29 -26.00
N LEU A 130 -4.41 -2.75 -24.90
CA LEU A 130 -4.93 -3.86 -24.10
C LEU A 130 -6.34 -3.57 -23.56
N ASP A 131 -6.59 -2.34 -23.09
CA ASP A 131 -7.88 -1.94 -22.55
C ASP A 131 -9.03 -2.06 -23.57
N ALA A 132 -8.77 -1.67 -24.82
CA ALA A 132 -9.75 -1.74 -25.90
C ALA A 132 -10.06 -3.20 -26.29
N GLU A 133 -9.05 -4.06 -26.29
CA GLU A 133 -9.22 -5.48 -26.63
C GLU A 133 -9.83 -6.29 -25.49
N ILE A 134 -9.57 -5.94 -24.23
CA ILE A 134 -10.27 -6.50 -23.07
C ILE A 134 -11.73 -6.05 -23.08
N ALA A 135 -12.02 -4.79 -23.38
CA ALA A 135 -13.40 -4.29 -23.47
C ALA A 135 -14.22 -4.96 -24.58
N ALA A 136 -13.57 -5.46 -25.64
CA ALA A 136 -14.20 -6.20 -26.73
C ALA A 136 -14.36 -7.70 -26.45
N ALA A 137 -13.72 -8.23 -25.40
CA ALA A 137 -13.77 -9.65 -25.07
C ALA A 137 -15.11 -10.03 -24.42
N SER A 138 -15.71 -11.12 -24.89
CA SER A 138 -16.99 -11.63 -24.38
C SER A 138 -16.86 -12.64 -23.25
N SER A 139 -15.65 -13.15 -23.00
CA SER A 139 -15.39 -14.17 -21.99
C SER A 139 -13.99 -14.05 -21.38
N VAL A 140 -13.80 -14.69 -20.22
CA VAL A 140 -12.50 -14.75 -19.54
C VAL A 140 -11.48 -15.57 -20.35
N GLU A 141 -11.96 -16.57 -21.09
CA GLU A 141 -11.16 -17.40 -21.98
C GLU A 141 -10.59 -16.59 -23.14
N ASP A 142 -11.37 -15.66 -23.70
CA ASP A 142 -10.92 -14.75 -24.76
C ASP A 142 -9.79 -13.84 -24.25
N VAL A 143 -9.91 -13.32 -23.03
CA VAL A 143 -8.87 -12.50 -22.39
C VAL A 143 -7.60 -13.31 -22.14
N LYS A 144 -7.71 -14.55 -21.68
CA LYS A 144 -6.54 -15.45 -21.48
C LYS A 144 -5.82 -15.72 -22.80
N ALA A 145 -6.56 -16.02 -23.88
CA ALA A 145 -6.00 -16.25 -25.20
C ALA A 145 -5.33 -14.98 -25.76
N LEU A 146 -5.94 -13.81 -25.53
CA LEU A 146 -5.40 -12.52 -25.90
C LEU A 146 -4.06 -12.23 -25.22
N LEU A 147 -3.99 -12.41 -23.90
CA LEU A 147 -2.76 -12.22 -23.14
C LEU A 147 -1.68 -13.19 -23.61
N ALA A 148 -2.00 -14.48 -23.74
CA ALA A 148 -1.05 -15.49 -24.22
C ALA A 148 -0.45 -15.13 -25.60
N ARG A 149 -1.27 -14.59 -26.52
CA ARG A 149 -0.80 -14.14 -27.83
C ARG A 149 0.16 -12.94 -27.74
N ARG A 150 -0.11 -11.99 -26.85
CA ARG A 150 0.75 -10.80 -26.66
C ARG A 150 2.10 -11.13 -26.05
N PHE A 151 2.15 -12.08 -25.11
CA PHE A 151 3.39 -12.49 -24.46
C PHE A 151 4.38 -13.23 -25.38
N ILE A 152 3.93 -13.74 -26.53
CA ILE A 152 4.83 -14.37 -27.52
C ILE A 152 5.87 -13.40 -28.08
N GLY A 153 5.54 -12.10 -28.14
CA GLY A 153 6.45 -11.06 -28.62
C GLY A 153 7.40 -10.48 -27.57
N LEU A 154 7.34 -10.96 -26.32
CA LEU A 154 8.19 -10.46 -25.24
C LEU A 154 9.62 -10.95 -25.45
N ASP A 155 10.56 -10.02 -25.58
CA ASP A 155 11.99 -10.34 -25.60
C ASP A 155 12.46 -10.74 -24.20
N ALA A 156 12.39 -12.03 -23.91
CA ALA A 156 12.79 -12.59 -22.63
C ALA A 156 14.29 -12.35 -22.34
N ALA A 157 15.13 -12.23 -23.37
CA ALA A 157 16.55 -11.95 -23.18
C ALA A 157 16.77 -10.50 -22.73
N ALA A 158 16.08 -9.54 -23.34
CA ALA A 158 16.12 -8.14 -22.92
C ALA A 158 15.60 -7.95 -21.48
N LEU A 159 14.49 -8.61 -21.13
CA LEU A 159 13.97 -8.60 -19.76
C LEU A 159 14.95 -9.21 -18.76
N THR A 160 15.59 -10.32 -19.14
CA THR A 160 16.59 -10.98 -18.29
C THR A 160 17.82 -10.12 -18.08
N ASP A 161 18.31 -9.42 -19.12
CA ASP A 161 19.44 -8.49 -19.01
C ASP A 161 19.12 -7.30 -18.11
N LEU A 162 17.92 -6.72 -18.24
CA LEU A 162 17.46 -5.66 -17.33
C LEU A 162 17.39 -6.15 -15.88
N LEU A 163 16.81 -7.34 -15.64
CA LEU A 163 16.74 -7.92 -14.30
C LEU A 163 18.13 -8.25 -13.73
N ALA A 164 19.04 -8.77 -14.54
CA ALA A 164 20.41 -9.09 -14.11
C ALA A 164 21.18 -7.83 -13.70
N ARG A 165 21.08 -6.77 -14.51
CA ARG A 165 21.70 -5.47 -14.20
C ARG A 165 21.11 -4.85 -12.93
N SER A 166 19.78 -4.98 -12.76
CA SER A 166 19.11 -4.45 -11.57
C SER A 166 19.50 -5.16 -10.28
N ALA A 167 19.50 -6.50 -10.28
CA ALA A 167 19.90 -7.30 -9.14
C ALA A 167 21.37 -7.03 -8.76
N PHE A 168 22.22 -6.83 -9.77
CA PHE A 168 23.62 -6.47 -9.55
C PHE A 168 23.78 -5.08 -8.93
N ALA A 169 23.06 -4.06 -9.43
CA ALA A 169 23.08 -2.71 -8.87
C ALA A 169 22.55 -2.68 -7.43
N ALA A 170 21.46 -3.38 -7.16
CA ALA A 170 20.89 -3.50 -5.81
C ALA A 170 21.86 -4.19 -4.84
N GLN A 171 22.55 -5.25 -5.28
CA GLN A 171 23.54 -5.95 -4.47
C GLN A 171 24.75 -5.05 -4.15
N LEU A 172 25.24 -4.27 -5.13
CA LEU A 172 26.33 -3.33 -4.91
C LEU A 172 25.92 -2.19 -3.95
N ALA A 173 24.73 -1.64 -4.12
CA ALA A 173 24.20 -0.62 -3.22
C ALA A 173 24.09 -1.15 -1.79
N GLY A 174 23.56 -2.36 -1.60
CA GLY A 174 23.49 -3.01 -0.29
C GLY A 174 24.85 -3.33 0.33
N GLN A 175 25.90 -3.57 -0.46
CA GLN A 175 27.27 -3.79 0.04
C GLN A 175 28.02 -2.50 0.37
N VAL A 176 27.67 -1.38 -0.27
CA VAL A 176 28.35 -0.09 -0.10
C VAL A 176 27.70 0.76 0.99
N ASP A 177 26.38 0.66 1.18
CA ASP A 177 25.65 1.31 2.29
C ASP A 177 25.83 0.57 3.64
N ASP A 178 26.46 -0.61 3.65
CA ASP A 178 26.82 -1.37 4.86
C ASP A 178 28.14 -0.84 5.45
N THR A 179 28.10 0.38 6.00
CA THR A 179 29.23 0.92 6.79
C THR A 179 29.21 0.34 8.20
N LEU A 180 30.22 -0.49 8.51
CA LEU A 180 30.77 -0.73 9.86
C LEU A 180 31.10 0.58 10.60
#